data_AF-A0A8T5B2Y3-F1
#
_entry.id   AF-A0A8T5B2Y3-F1
#
_cell.length_a   1.000
_cell.length_b   1.000
_cell.length_c   1.000
_cell.angle_alpha   90.00
_cell.angle_beta   90.00
_cell.angle_gamma   90.00
#
_symmetry.space_group_name_H-M   'P 1'
#
loop_
_entity.id
_entity.type
_entity.pdbx_description
1 polymer ?
#
loop_
_entity_poly.entity_id
_entity_poly.type
_entity_poly.pdbx_seq_one_letter_code
_entity_poly.pdbx_strand_id
1 'polypeptide(L)'
;PLELNHLNDLLNIPDLDCIQWIPGEGNPDCGSDCWIPLYKKIQEKGKLIQIPYIPPEKVEYILRRISPKGVAIKTTFRTKKDADNFARKIKDFIPF
;
A
#
# COMPACT_ATOMS: atom_id res chain seq x y z
N PRO A 1 -17.11 2.86 6.49
CA PRO A 1 -17.40 3.45 5.16
C PRO A 1 -17.44 4.99 5.11
N LEU A 2 -16.81 5.72 6.04
CA LEU A 2 -16.94 7.19 6.15
C LEU A 2 -15.66 7.97 5.82
N GLU A 3 -14.49 7.36 5.99
CA GLU A 3 -13.20 8.06 5.88
C GLU A 3 -12.81 8.41 4.44
N LEU A 4 -13.29 7.66 3.45
CA LEU A 4 -13.04 7.95 2.04
C LEU A 4 -13.61 9.31 1.60
N ASN A 5 -14.65 9.80 2.26
CA ASN A 5 -15.23 11.11 1.97
C ASN A 5 -14.26 12.26 2.31
N HIS A 6 -13.41 12.05 3.32
CA HIS A 6 -12.44 13.03 3.79
C HIS A 6 -11.08 12.92 3.08
N LEU A 7 -10.90 11.92 2.23
CA LEU A 7 -9.62 11.69 1.56
C LEU A 7 -9.15 12.91 0.78
N ASN A 8 -10.04 13.59 0.05
CA ASN A 8 -9.65 14.78 -0.70
C ASN A 8 -9.13 15.89 0.21
N ASP A 9 -9.77 16.10 1.36
CA ASP A 9 -9.36 17.11 2.33
C ASP A 9 -7.99 16.77 2.91
N LEU A 10 -7.79 15.50 3.31
CA LEU A 10 -6.51 14.99 3.81
C LEU A 10 -5.39 15.18 2.77
N LEU A 11 -5.64 14.82 1.50
CA LEU A 11 -4.65 14.93 0.43
C LEU A 11 -4.25 16.38 0.13
N ASN A 12 -5.06 17.36 0.49
CA ASN A 12 -4.77 18.78 0.30
C ASN A 12 -4.04 19.43 1.50
N ILE A 13 -3.87 18.73 2.63
CA ILE A 13 -3.09 19.23 3.77
C ILE A 13 -1.62 19.26 3.36
N PRO A 14 -0.95 20.44 3.32
CA PRO A 14 0.44 20.53 2.87
C PRO A 14 1.40 19.68 3.71
N ASP A 15 1.27 19.76 5.03
CA ASP A 15 2.18 19.12 6.00
C ASP A 15 1.85 17.64 6.29
N LEU A 16 0.86 17.05 5.62
CA LEU A 16 0.54 15.63 5.75
C LEU A 16 1.24 14.85 4.63
N ASP A 17 2.34 14.16 4.92
CA ASP A 17 3.12 13.50 3.87
C ASP A 17 2.59 12.12 3.47
N CYS A 18 1.95 11.39 4.39
CA CYS A 18 1.63 9.97 4.21
C CYS A 18 0.19 9.63 4.59
N ILE A 19 -0.46 8.80 3.78
CA ILE A 19 -1.76 8.20 4.06
C ILE A 19 -1.58 6.73 4.40
N GLN A 20 -2.03 6.33 5.59
CA GLN A 20 -2.23 4.93 5.90
C GLN A 20 -3.59 4.47 5.38
N TRP A 21 -3.62 3.33 4.68
CA TRP A 21 -4.87 2.72 4.25
C TRP A 21 -5.10 1.38 4.92
N ILE A 22 -6.21 1.27 5.64
CA ILE A 22 -6.72 0.03 6.23
C ILE A 22 -8.19 -0.08 5.84
N PRO A 23 -8.58 -1.09 5.05
CA PRO A 23 -9.99 -1.37 4.78
C PRO A 23 -10.75 -1.61 6.09
N GLY A 24 -11.90 -0.94 6.24
CA GLY A 24 -12.80 -1.22 7.36
C GLY A 24 -13.37 -2.64 7.28
N GLU A 25 -13.93 -3.12 8.39
CA GLU A 25 -14.53 -4.45 8.49
C GLU A 25 -15.54 -4.73 7.36
N GLY A 26 -15.55 -5.96 6.86
CA GLY A 26 -16.41 -6.41 5.76
C GLY A 26 -15.94 -6.01 4.35
N ASN A 27 -14.87 -5.23 4.23
CA ASN A 27 -14.31 -4.88 2.92
C ASN A 27 -13.17 -5.83 2.49
N PRO A 28 -12.83 -5.88 1.20
CA PRO A 28 -11.68 -6.65 0.72
C PRO A 28 -10.35 -6.19 1.34
N ASP A 29 -9.40 -7.12 1.46
CA ASP A 29 -8.08 -6.83 2.01
C ASP A 29 -7.29 -5.77 1.21
N CYS A 30 -6.23 -5.25 1.82
CA CYS A 30 -5.37 -4.21 1.24
C CYS A 30 -4.78 -4.55 -0.14
N GLY A 31 -4.67 -5.84 -0.48
CA GLY A 31 -4.18 -6.31 -1.76
C GLY A 31 -5.23 -6.43 -2.86
N SER A 32 -6.48 -6.04 -2.59
CA SER A 32 -7.58 -6.09 -3.56
C SER A 32 -7.52 -4.98 -4.62
N ASP A 33 -7.92 -5.30 -5.85
CA ASP A 33 -7.96 -4.38 -6.99
C ASP A 33 -8.82 -3.14 -6.76
N CYS A 34 -9.87 -3.27 -5.94
CA CYS A 34 -10.77 -2.15 -5.65
C CYS A 34 -10.06 -0.96 -4.99
N TRP A 35 -8.89 -1.17 -4.38
CA TRP A 35 -8.11 -0.11 -3.74
C TRP A 35 -7.06 0.52 -4.67
N ILE A 36 -6.82 -0.02 -5.86
CA ILE A 36 -5.83 0.55 -6.79
C ILE A 36 -6.16 1.99 -7.19
N PRO A 37 -7.43 2.35 -7.54
CA PRO A 37 -7.76 3.74 -7.85
C PRO A 37 -7.48 4.69 -6.68
N LEU A 38 -7.71 4.22 -5.44
CA LEU A 38 -7.41 4.96 -4.22
C LEU A 38 -5.91 5.21 -4.10
N TYR A 39 -5.08 4.17 -4.25
CA TYR A 39 -3.62 4.30 -4.18
C TYR A 39 -3.10 5.27 -5.24
N LYS A 40 -3.56 5.16 -6.49
CA LYS A 40 -3.16 6.08 -7.57
C LYS A 40 -3.52 7.52 -7.26
N LYS A 41 -4.73 7.77 -6.74
CA LYS A 41 -5.18 9.11 -6.34
C LYS A 41 -4.30 9.73 -5.25
N ILE A 42 -3.84 8.92 -4.28
CA ILE A 42 -2.91 9.38 -3.25
C ILE A 42 -1.55 9.77 -3.88
N GLN A 43 -1.04 8.94 -4.80
CA GLN A 43 0.23 9.19 -5.50
C GLN A 43 0.17 10.41 -6.43
N GLU A 44 -0.94 10.63 -7.12
CA GLU A 44 -1.17 11.81 -7.97
C GLU A 44 -1.10 13.12 -7.20
N LYS A 45 -1.41 13.09 -5.89
CA LYS A 45 -1.27 14.22 -4.97
C LYS A 45 0.12 14.33 -4.34
N GLY A 46 1.06 13.50 -4.77
CA GLY A 46 2.44 13.48 -4.28
C GLY A 46 2.59 12.94 -2.86
N LYS A 47 1.54 12.31 -2.31
CA LYS A 47 1.55 11.75 -0.95
C LYS A 47 2.10 10.33 -0.95
N LEU A 48 2.75 9.97 0.16
CA LEU A 48 3.23 8.62 0.45
C LEU A 48 2.07 7.73 0.90
N ILE A 49 2.25 6.41 0.78
CA ILE A 49 1.23 5.42 1.18
C ILE A 49 1.83 4.41 2.13
N GLN A 50 1.13 4.12 3.23
CA GLN A 50 1.41 2.97 4.08
C GLN A 50 0.30 1.92 3.96
N ILE A 51 0.68 0.68 3.64
CA ILE A 51 -0.23 -0.47 3.46
C ILE A 51 0.15 -1.56 4.48
N PRO A 52 -0.43 -1.55 5.70
CA PRO A 52 0.12 -2.31 6.81
C PRO A 52 -0.25 -3.80 6.92
N TYR A 53 -1.23 -4.27 6.13
CA TYR A 53 -1.81 -5.62 6.26
C TYR A 53 -2.08 -6.28 4.90
N ILE A 54 -1.17 -6.15 3.96
CA ILE A 54 -1.29 -6.80 2.66
C ILE A 54 -0.80 -8.25 2.74
N PRO A 55 -1.55 -9.23 2.20
CA PRO A 55 -1.06 -10.62 2.10
C PRO A 55 0.22 -10.69 1.26
N PRO A 56 1.25 -11.47 1.65
CA PRO A 56 2.53 -11.53 0.94
C PRO A 56 2.41 -11.77 -0.57
N GLU A 57 1.51 -12.66 -0.96
CA GLU A 57 1.26 -13.06 -2.35
C GLU A 57 0.65 -11.94 -3.21
N LYS A 58 0.05 -10.92 -2.58
CA LYS A 58 -0.56 -9.77 -3.27
C LYS A 58 0.35 -8.55 -3.35
N VAL A 59 1.48 -8.55 -2.62
CA VAL A 59 2.39 -7.40 -2.59
C VAL A 59 2.93 -7.06 -3.97
N GLU A 60 3.52 -8.04 -4.67
CA GLU A 60 4.07 -7.81 -6.01
C GLU A 60 2.97 -7.39 -6.99
N TYR A 61 1.78 -7.99 -6.87
CA TYR A 61 0.62 -7.70 -7.68
C TYR A 61 0.19 -6.22 -7.59
N ILE A 62 0.15 -5.67 -6.37
CA ILE A 62 -0.17 -4.25 -6.13
C ILE A 62 0.96 -3.35 -6.62
N LEU A 63 2.22 -3.65 -6.27
CA LEU A 63 3.38 -2.82 -6.64
C LEU A 63 3.62 -2.75 -8.16
N ARG A 64 3.08 -3.70 -8.95
CA ARG A 64 3.07 -3.62 -10.42
C ARG A 64 2.03 -2.66 -11.00
N ARG A 65 0.99 -2.31 -10.23
CA ARG A 65 -0.17 -1.53 -10.69
C ARG A 65 -0.17 -0.09 -10.18
N ILE A 66 0.67 0.21 -9.20
CA ILE A 66 0.93 1.54 -8.65
C ILE A 66 2.42 1.84 -8.75
N SER A 67 2.85 3.08 -8.53
CA SER A 67 4.29 3.36 -8.42
C SER A 67 4.81 2.73 -7.11
N PRO A 68 5.90 1.93 -7.13
CA PRO A 68 6.48 1.43 -5.88
C PRO A 68 7.18 2.54 -5.08
N LYS A 69 7.50 3.68 -5.71
CA LYS A 69 8.13 4.82 -5.03
C LYS A 69 7.16 5.45 -4.04
N GLY A 70 7.63 5.65 -2.80
CA GLY A 70 6.84 6.28 -1.74
C GLY A 70 5.77 5.37 -1.12
N VAL A 71 5.90 4.05 -1.29
CA VAL A 71 4.99 3.06 -0.69
C VAL A 71 5.72 2.26 0.38
N ALA A 72 5.21 2.30 1.60
CA ALA A 72 5.63 1.45 2.70
C ALA A 72 4.67 0.27 2.86
N ILE A 73 5.19 -0.95 2.81
CA ILE A 73 4.41 -2.18 2.97
C ILE A 73 4.78 -2.88 4.26
N LYS A 74 3.77 -3.34 5.00
CA LYS A 74 3.92 -4.35 6.04
C LYS A 74 3.08 -5.57 5.68
N THR A 75 3.72 -6.71 5.76
CA THR A 75 3.15 -8.04 5.54
C THR A 75 3.74 -9.00 6.57
N THR A 76 3.21 -10.21 6.68
CA THR A 76 3.57 -11.15 7.75
C THR A 76 3.90 -12.52 7.21
N PHE A 77 4.91 -13.15 7.79
CA PHE A 77 5.32 -14.51 7.50
C PHE A 77 5.35 -15.33 8.79
N ARG A 78 5.12 -16.64 8.69
CA ARG A 78 5.23 -17.55 9.83
C ARG A 78 6.68 -17.81 10.24
N THR A 79 7.62 -17.70 9.29
CA THR A 79 9.04 -17.95 9.53
C THR A 79 9.90 -16.80 9.03
N LYS A 80 11.03 -16.56 9.70
CA LYS A 80 12.05 -15.61 9.24
C LYS A 80 12.58 -15.98 7.86
N LYS A 81 12.76 -17.27 7.57
CA LYS A 81 13.26 -17.77 6.28
C LYS A 81 12.36 -17.33 5.12
N ASP A 82 11.04 -17.43 5.27
CA ASP A 82 10.09 -17.01 4.24
C ASP A 82 10.10 -15.49 4.06
N ALA A 83 10.21 -14.73 5.15
CA ALA A 83 10.37 -13.28 5.10
C ALA A 83 11.65 -12.86 4.35
N ASP A 84 12.78 -13.51 4.63
CA ASP A 84 14.07 -13.22 4.00
C ASP A 84 14.08 -13.61 2.51
N ASN A 85 13.44 -14.74 2.15
CA ASN A 85 13.24 -15.14 0.75
C ASN A 85 12.41 -14.11 0.00
N PHE A 86 11.29 -13.68 0.60
CA PHE A 86 10.40 -12.71 0.00
C PHE A 86 11.06 -11.33 -0.15
N ALA A 87 11.79 -10.86 0.87
CA ALA A 87 12.51 -9.59 0.81
C ALA A 87 13.55 -9.56 -0.32
N ARG A 88 14.27 -10.67 -0.55
CA ARG A 88 15.18 -10.80 -1.71
C ARG A 88 14.42 -10.70 -3.03
N LYS A 89 13.33 -11.48 -3.19
CA LYS A 89 12.49 -11.44 -4.39
C LYS A 89 11.99 -10.02 -4.71
N ILE A 90 11.54 -9.27 -3.70
CA ILE A 90 11.03 -7.91 -3.90
C ILE A 90 12.14 -6.91 -4.25
N LYS A 91 13.34 -7.05 -3.66
CA LYS A 91 14.49 -6.20 -4.01
C LYS A 91 14.92 -6.37 -5.47
N ASP A 92 14.90 -7.59 -5.98
CA ASP A 92 15.21 -7.85 -7.39
C ASP A 92 14.13 -7.29 -8.33
N PHE A 93 12.89 -7.19 -7.86
CA PHE A 93 11.75 -6.68 -8.61
C PHE A 93 11.69 -5.13 -8.65
N ILE A 94 12.08 -4.44 -7.57
CA ILE A 94 12.07 -2.96 -7.48
C ILE A 94 13.52 -2.48 -7.34
N PRO A 95 14.17 -2.04 -8.43
CA PRO A 95 15.45 -1.39 -8.31
C PRO A 95 15.25 -0.08 -7.55
N PHE A 96 15.77 -0.03 -6.33
CA PHE A 96 15.84 1.20 -5.52
C PHE A 96 16.84 2.19 -6.13
#